data_AF-A0A7U9NH89-F1
#
_entry.id   AF-A0A7U9NH89-F1
#
_cell.length_a   1.000
_cell.length_b   1.000
_cell.length_c   1.000
_cell.angle_alpha   90.00
_cell.angle_beta   90.00
_cell.angle_gamma   90.00
#
_symmetry.space_group_name_H-M   'P 1'
#
loop_
_entity.id
_entity.type
_entity.pdbx_description
1 polymer ?
#
loop_
_entity_poly.entity_id
_entity_poly.type
_entity_poly.pdbx_seq_one_letter_code
_entity_poly.pdbx_strand_id
1 'polypeptide(L)'
;MKAPVVIFAYNRKEHLRRTIEALGLNMGIEDTAVYIFADQFGKKEEQEKTEAVRAYIEKLEQGHPFQSLHVKYAAEHKGLAASVISGVTEVIERYGRVIVVEDDLYTSKDFLKYMNQALDFYEKEPVWSISGYSFPMKHLKQYPHDIFYCYRACSWGWATWKDRWSMVDWEVKDFAEFRNDRKEMWKFNRGGTDLTPMLCEQMEGKRDSWAIRWCFAQSKKEMPSIYPKDSRVVNMGFDGSGSHCLASTEYETILNCREEDCRFEILDLDKQLMKEFRDKYSDTFWKKVKRRLKTVGNKRL
;
A
#
# COMPACT_ATOMS: atom_id res chain seq x y z
N MET A 1 -14.15 5.38 -16.46
CA MET A 1 -13.12 4.52 -17.11
C MET A 1 -12.55 3.61 -16.03
N LYS A 2 -12.42 2.30 -16.26
CA LYS A 2 -11.84 1.40 -15.26
C LYS A 2 -10.35 1.69 -15.09
N ALA A 3 -9.90 1.79 -13.85
CA ALA A 3 -8.49 1.98 -13.54
C ALA A 3 -7.71 0.69 -13.83
N PRO A 4 -6.54 0.76 -14.50
CA PRO A 4 -5.66 -0.39 -14.62
C PRO A 4 -5.14 -0.81 -13.25
N VAL A 5 -4.89 -2.12 -13.10
CA VAL A 5 -4.24 -2.68 -11.91
C VAL A 5 -2.75 -2.84 -12.19
N VAL A 6 -1.91 -2.40 -11.26
CA VAL A 6 -0.45 -2.55 -11.31
C VAL A 6 0.01 -3.47 -10.19
N ILE A 7 0.80 -4.48 -10.53
CA ILE A 7 1.40 -5.43 -9.61
C ILE A 7 2.91 -5.37 -9.72
N PHE A 8 3.58 -5.34 -8.58
CA PHE A 8 5.03 -5.40 -8.48
C PHE A 8 5.44 -6.76 -7.93
N ALA A 9 6.24 -7.51 -8.70
CA ALA A 9 6.64 -8.87 -8.38
C ALA A 9 8.17 -8.97 -8.26
N TYR A 10 8.64 -9.78 -7.31
CA TYR A 10 10.06 -10.03 -7.11
C TYR A 10 10.41 -11.51 -6.99
N ASN A 11 10.39 -12.08 -5.77
CA ASN A 11 10.93 -13.41 -5.49
C ASN A 11 9.98 -14.29 -4.66
N ARG A 12 8.67 -14.00 -4.65
CA ARG A 12 7.64 -14.70 -3.85
C ARG A 12 6.54 -15.31 -4.74
N LYS A 13 6.90 -16.33 -5.52
CA LYS A 13 6.01 -16.96 -6.53
C LYS A 13 4.64 -17.38 -5.97
N GLU A 14 4.59 -18.06 -4.82
CA GLU A 14 3.31 -18.54 -4.27
C GLU A 14 2.42 -17.39 -3.77
N HIS A 15 3.01 -16.32 -3.25
CA HIS A 15 2.25 -15.12 -2.88
C HIS A 15 1.67 -14.46 -4.13
N LEU A 16 2.51 -14.24 -5.15
CA LEU A 16 2.06 -13.67 -6.42
C LEU A 16 0.93 -14.50 -7.04
N ARG A 17 1.06 -15.83 -7.05
CA ARG A 17 0.02 -16.73 -7.56
C ARG A 17 -1.30 -16.52 -6.83
N ARG A 18 -1.29 -16.51 -5.49
CA ARG A 18 -2.49 -16.30 -4.67
C ARG A 18 -3.11 -14.91 -4.88
N THR A 19 -2.28 -13.88 -5.02
CA THR A 19 -2.71 -12.52 -5.33
C THR A 19 -3.42 -12.45 -6.68
N ILE A 20 -2.82 -13.05 -7.72
CA ILE A 20 -3.39 -13.13 -9.07
C ILE A 20 -4.70 -13.93 -9.08
N GLU A 21 -4.76 -15.05 -8.36
CA GLU A 21 -5.98 -15.86 -8.24
C GLU A 21 -7.11 -15.11 -7.54
N ALA A 22 -6.82 -14.41 -6.44
CA ALA A 22 -7.81 -13.60 -5.72
C ALA A 22 -8.33 -12.44 -6.59
N LEU A 23 -7.43 -11.76 -7.31
CA LEU A 23 -7.81 -10.74 -8.30
C LEU A 23 -8.64 -11.32 -9.44
N GLY A 24 -8.33 -12.53 -9.90
CA GLY A 24 -9.10 -13.26 -10.91
C GLY A 24 -10.56 -13.55 -10.52
N LEU A 25 -10.90 -13.45 -9.23
CA LEU A 25 -12.26 -13.64 -8.70
C LEU A 25 -12.99 -12.32 -8.43
N ASN A 26 -12.38 -11.16 -8.73
CA ASN A 26 -12.98 -9.86 -8.50
C ASN A 26 -14.05 -9.52 -9.54
N MET A 27 -15.11 -8.85 -9.09
CA MET A 27 -16.12 -8.29 -9.99
C MET A 27 -15.50 -7.21 -10.90
N GLY A 28 -15.58 -7.42 -12.22
CA GLY A 28 -15.06 -6.51 -13.24
C GLY A 28 -13.57 -6.73 -13.57
N ILE A 29 -12.99 -7.86 -13.19
CA ILE A 29 -11.61 -8.22 -13.58
C ILE A 29 -11.47 -8.41 -15.09
N GLU A 30 -12.51 -8.92 -15.75
CA GLU A 30 -12.63 -9.12 -17.18
C GLU A 30 -12.59 -7.80 -17.99
N ASP A 31 -12.92 -6.68 -17.33
CA ASP A 31 -12.88 -5.32 -17.88
C ASP A 31 -11.64 -4.53 -17.44
N THR A 32 -10.70 -5.17 -16.75
CA THR A 32 -9.56 -4.52 -16.12
C THR A 32 -8.25 -4.91 -16.82
N ALA A 33 -7.52 -3.91 -17.30
CA ALA A 33 -6.15 -4.07 -17.77
C ALA A 33 -5.20 -4.27 -16.57
N VAL A 34 -4.32 -5.26 -16.64
CA VAL A 34 -3.34 -5.58 -15.60
C VAL A 34 -1.93 -5.37 -16.14
N TYR A 35 -1.11 -4.67 -15.35
CA TYR A 35 0.31 -4.45 -15.60
C TYR A 35 1.13 -5.14 -14.51
N ILE A 36 2.08 -5.99 -14.89
CA ILE A 36 3.00 -6.66 -13.96
C ILE A 36 4.41 -6.17 -14.22
N PHE A 37 5.02 -5.55 -13.22
CA PHE A 37 6.43 -5.18 -13.21
C PHE A 37 7.21 -6.21 -12.40
N ALA A 38 7.99 -7.05 -13.09
CA ALA A 38 8.79 -8.11 -12.48
C ALA A 38 10.25 -7.67 -12.38
N ASP A 39 10.71 -7.39 -11.16
CA ASP A 39 12.09 -6.96 -10.92
C ASP A 39 13.09 -8.10 -11.19
N GLN A 40 14.38 -7.77 -11.24
CA GLN A 40 15.49 -8.72 -11.36
C GLN A 40 16.13 -8.96 -10.00
N PHE A 41 16.75 -10.14 -9.80
CA PHE A 41 17.46 -10.47 -8.55
C PHE A 41 18.56 -9.45 -8.24
N GLY A 42 18.60 -8.95 -7.01
CA GLY A 42 19.67 -8.08 -6.51
C GLY A 42 20.87 -8.86 -6.01
N LYS A 43 20.67 -10.13 -5.63
CA LYS A 43 21.72 -11.03 -5.14
C LYS A 43 21.58 -12.41 -5.77
N LYS A 44 22.72 -13.10 -5.94
CA LYS A 44 22.76 -14.40 -6.61
C LYS A 44 21.92 -15.46 -5.89
N GLU A 45 21.82 -15.40 -4.57
CA GLU A 45 21.01 -16.32 -3.77
C GLU A 45 19.50 -16.15 -4.00
N GLU A 46 19.07 -15.03 -4.58
CA GLU A 46 17.67 -14.74 -4.89
C GLU A 46 17.30 -15.08 -6.34
N GLN A 47 18.29 -15.46 -7.15
CA GLN A 47 18.13 -15.74 -8.59
C GLN A 47 17.07 -16.79 -8.85
N GLU A 48 17.19 -17.98 -8.25
CA GLU A 48 16.24 -19.09 -8.47
C GLU A 48 14.80 -18.70 -8.12
N LYS A 49 14.60 -17.98 -7.01
CA LYS A 49 13.27 -17.53 -6.58
C LYS A 49 12.68 -16.47 -7.53
N THR A 50 13.53 -15.59 -8.06
CA THR A 50 13.13 -14.54 -9.00
C THR A 50 12.80 -15.13 -10.37
N GLU A 51 13.62 -16.08 -10.85
CA GLU A 51 13.36 -16.84 -12.08
C GLU A 51 12.06 -17.65 -11.98
N ALA A 52 11.79 -18.26 -10.83
CA ALA A 52 10.54 -18.97 -10.59
C ALA A 52 9.30 -18.05 -10.64
N VAL A 53 9.42 -16.80 -10.19
CA VAL A 53 8.37 -15.78 -10.33
C VAL A 53 8.17 -15.42 -11.80
N ARG A 54 9.24 -15.20 -12.55
CA ARG A 54 9.17 -14.84 -13.98
C ARG A 54 8.56 -15.96 -14.82
N ALA A 55 8.98 -17.21 -14.61
CA ALA A 55 8.40 -18.37 -15.28
C ALA A 55 6.90 -18.53 -14.99
N TYR A 56 6.44 -18.19 -13.77
CA TYR A 56 5.02 -18.17 -13.46
C TYR A 56 4.27 -17.07 -14.24
N ILE A 57 4.86 -15.88 -14.39
CA ILE A 57 4.26 -14.79 -15.16
C ILE A 57 4.20 -15.14 -16.65
N GLU A 58 5.24 -15.74 -17.22
CA GLU A 58 5.24 -16.24 -18.61
C GLU A 58 4.11 -17.25 -18.87
N LYS A 59 3.81 -18.11 -17.88
CA LYS A 59 2.66 -19.01 -17.96
C LYS A 59 1.33 -18.24 -17.92
N LEU A 60 1.24 -17.19 -17.12
CA LEU A 60 0.04 -16.34 -17.04
C LEU A 60 -0.22 -15.58 -18.35
N GLU A 61 0.84 -15.21 -19.10
CA GLU A 61 0.72 -14.61 -20.43
C GLU A 61 0.06 -15.55 -21.46
N GLN A 62 0.08 -16.86 -21.23
CA GLN A 62 -0.61 -17.85 -22.08
C GLN A 62 -2.11 -17.95 -21.80
N GLY A 63 -2.58 -17.46 -20.65
CA GLY A 63 -3.98 -17.51 -20.26
C GLY A 63 -4.25 -16.79 -18.95
N HIS A 64 -5.07 -15.73 -19.01
CA HIS A 64 -5.44 -14.90 -17.87
C HIS A 64 -6.92 -14.47 -17.94
N PRO A 65 -7.55 -14.14 -16.79
CA PRO A 65 -8.93 -13.65 -16.75
C PRO A 65 -9.08 -12.15 -17.02
N PHE A 66 -7.97 -11.43 -17.21
CA PHE A 66 -7.94 -9.96 -17.36
C PHE A 66 -8.38 -9.50 -18.75
N GLN A 67 -8.82 -8.24 -18.87
CA GLN A 67 -9.06 -7.61 -20.17
C GLN A 67 -7.79 -7.63 -21.04
N SER A 68 -6.66 -7.27 -20.45
CA SER A 68 -5.34 -7.37 -21.06
C SER A 68 -4.28 -7.55 -19.98
N LEU A 69 -3.18 -8.21 -20.34
CA LEU A 69 -2.00 -8.35 -19.50
C LEU A 69 -0.80 -7.70 -20.19
N HIS A 70 -0.12 -6.83 -19.47
CA HIS A 70 1.11 -6.17 -19.91
C HIS A 70 2.22 -6.48 -18.91
N VAL A 71 3.29 -7.14 -19.34
CA VAL A 71 4.38 -7.53 -18.46
C VAL A 71 5.64 -6.76 -18.80
N LYS A 72 6.34 -6.27 -17.78
CA LYS A 72 7.65 -5.62 -17.92
C LYS A 72 8.66 -6.28 -17.00
N TYR A 73 9.57 -7.02 -17.61
CA TYR A 73 10.71 -7.60 -16.91
C TYR A 73 11.84 -6.57 -16.82
N ALA A 74 12.32 -6.30 -15.60
CA ALA A 74 13.49 -5.44 -15.41
C ALA A 74 14.77 -6.15 -15.90
N ALA A 75 15.62 -5.46 -16.65
CA ALA A 75 16.91 -5.99 -17.07
C ALA A 75 17.87 -6.16 -15.87
N GLU A 76 17.82 -5.23 -14.92
CA GLU A 76 18.65 -5.15 -13.72
C GLU A 76 17.78 -4.90 -12.48
N HIS A 77 18.33 -5.19 -11.29
CA HIS A 77 17.61 -5.02 -10.03
C HIS A 77 17.36 -3.54 -9.74
N LYS A 78 16.08 -3.14 -9.74
CA LYS A 78 15.69 -1.75 -9.49
C LYS A 78 15.53 -1.43 -8.01
N GLY A 79 15.12 -2.41 -7.21
CA GLY A 79 14.68 -2.17 -5.84
C GLY A 79 13.24 -1.68 -5.76
N LEU A 80 12.67 -1.72 -4.55
CA LEU A 80 11.24 -1.56 -4.31
C LEU A 80 10.76 -0.16 -4.72
N ALA A 81 11.41 0.90 -4.24
CA ALA A 81 10.87 2.23 -4.44
C ALA A 81 11.00 2.70 -5.89
N ALA A 82 12.14 2.43 -6.53
CA ALA A 82 12.34 2.77 -7.94
C ALA A 82 11.38 1.99 -8.85
N SER A 83 11.16 0.70 -8.57
CA SER A 83 10.19 -0.11 -9.31
C SER A 83 8.78 0.46 -9.19
N VAL A 84 8.31 0.75 -7.97
CA VAL A 84 6.97 1.31 -7.74
C VAL A 84 6.81 2.68 -8.38
N ILE A 85 7.75 3.60 -8.15
CA ILE A 85 7.64 4.97 -8.67
C ILE A 85 7.59 4.96 -10.21
N SER A 86 8.51 4.23 -10.86
CA SER A 86 8.57 4.18 -12.32
C SER A 86 7.36 3.46 -12.93
N GLY A 87 6.97 2.30 -12.40
CA GLY A 87 5.87 1.51 -12.94
C GLY A 87 4.51 2.18 -12.76
N VAL A 88 4.26 2.78 -11.58
CA VAL A 88 3.02 3.56 -11.37
C VAL A 88 3.00 4.77 -12.29
N THR A 89 4.11 5.50 -12.42
CA THR A 89 4.19 6.68 -13.31
C THR A 89 3.88 6.30 -14.75
N GLU A 90 4.50 5.23 -15.27
CA GLU A 90 4.28 4.75 -16.64
C GLU A 90 2.80 4.47 -16.93
N VAL A 91 2.10 3.83 -16.00
CA VAL A 91 0.69 3.46 -16.18
C VAL A 91 -0.23 4.67 -15.95
N ILE A 92 -0.05 5.41 -14.85
CA ILE A 92 -0.96 6.49 -14.48
C ILE A 92 -0.90 7.66 -15.47
N GLU A 93 0.23 7.88 -16.14
CA GLU A 93 0.35 8.89 -17.20
C GLU A 93 -0.57 8.61 -18.39
N ARG A 94 -0.79 7.33 -18.71
CA ARG A 94 -1.64 6.87 -19.82
C ARG A 94 -3.12 6.85 -19.47
N TYR A 95 -3.47 6.45 -18.24
CA TYR A 95 -4.87 6.19 -17.85
C TYR A 95 -5.47 7.25 -16.92
N GLY A 96 -4.68 8.19 -16.40
CA GLY A 96 -5.12 9.24 -15.49
C GLY A 96 -5.42 8.79 -14.05
N ARG A 97 -5.47 7.47 -13.80
CA ARG A 97 -5.74 6.83 -12.50
C ARG A 97 -5.15 5.43 -12.48
N VAL A 98 -4.98 4.83 -11.30
CA VAL A 98 -4.39 3.50 -11.13
C VAL A 98 -4.88 2.83 -9.86
N ILE A 99 -4.93 1.49 -9.87
CA ILE A 99 -5.04 0.64 -8.67
C ILE A 99 -3.73 -0.14 -8.54
N VAL A 100 -3.12 -0.20 -7.37
CA VAL A 100 -1.85 -0.88 -7.12
C VAL A 100 -2.06 -1.99 -6.09
N VAL A 101 -1.58 -3.18 -6.39
CA VAL A 101 -1.69 -4.38 -5.56
C VAL A 101 -0.30 -5.00 -5.40
N GLU A 102 0.17 -5.16 -4.16
CA GLU A 102 1.45 -5.84 -3.87
C GLU A 102 1.31 -7.36 -4.10
N ASP A 103 2.42 -8.06 -4.38
CA ASP A 103 2.42 -9.49 -4.70
C ASP A 103 1.98 -10.40 -3.53
N ASP A 104 1.78 -9.87 -2.34
CA ASP A 104 1.36 -10.59 -1.14
C ASP A 104 -0.03 -10.21 -0.61
N LEU A 105 -0.89 -9.63 -1.45
CA LEU A 105 -2.24 -9.24 -1.05
C LEU A 105 -3.31 -10.22 -1.52
N TYR A 106 -4.15 -10.67 -0.58
CA TYR A 106 -5.38 -11.36 -0.90
C TYR A 106 -6.55 -10.37 -0.93
N THR A 107 -7.25 -10.28 -2.06
CA THR A 107 -8.36 -9.33 -2.24
C THR A 107 -9.72 -9.98 -1.94
N SER A 108 -10.66 -9.15 -1.49
CA SER A 108 -12.10 -9.46 -1.48
C SER A 108 -12.64 -9.45 -2.91
N LYS A 109 -13.81 -10.08 -3.14
CA LYS A 109 -14.43 -10.13 -4.47
C LYS A 109 -14.91 -8.76 -4.98
N ASP A 110 -15.19 -7.82 -4.08
CA ASP A 110 -15.65 -6.47 -4.41
C ASP A 110 -14.54 -5.42 -4.45
N PHE A 111 -13.27 -5.81 -4.24
CA PHE A 111 -12.15 -4.87 -4.16
C PHE A 111 -12.03 -3.96 -5.39
N LEU A 112 -12.04 -4.52 -6.61
CA LEU A 112 -11.97 -3.71 -7.84
C LEU A 112 -13.20 -2.82 -8.03
N LYS A 113 -14.39 -3.31 -7.67
CA LYS A 113 -15.63 -2.54 -7.74
C LYS A 113 -15.55 -1.32 -6.81
N TYR A 114 -15.18 -1.54 -5.55
CA TYR A 114 -14.98 -0.49 -4.55
C TYR A 114 -13.94 0.53 -5.00
N MET A 115 -12.77 0.10 -5.47
CA MET A 115 -11.71 1.01 -5.90
C MET A 115 -12.17 1.92 -7.04
N ASN A 116 -12.81 1.35 -8.06
CA ASN A 116 -13.29 2.14 -9.19
C ASN A 116 -14.40 3.11 -8.79
N GLN A 117 -15.39 2.67 -8.00
CA GLN A 117 -16.47 3.54 -7.53
C GLN A 117 -15.94 4.67 -6.65
N ALA A 118 -14.97 4.39 -5.77
CA ALA A 118 -14.32 5.41 -4.95
C ALA A 118 -13.51 6.42 -5.79
N LEU A 119 -12.77 5.93 -6.80
CA LEU A 119 -12.03 6.79 -7.72
C LEU A 119 -12.97 7.72 -8.50
N ASP A 120 -14.14 7.24 -8.91
CA ASP A 120 -15.15 8.04 -9.60
C ASP A 120 -15.80 9.05 -8.64
N PHE A 121 -16.15 8.63 -7.42
CA PHE A 121 -16.84 9.49 -6.45
C PHE A 121 -15.95 10.65 -5.95
N TYR A 122 -14.69 10.38 -5.62
CA TYR A 122 -13.79 11.36 -5.01
C TYR A 122 -12.89 12.12 -6.01
N GLU A 123 -13.10 11.97 -7.33
CA GLU A 123 -12.22 12.54 -8.37
C GLU A 123 -12.01 14.06 -8.21
N LYS A 124 -13.05 14.79 -7.81
CA LYS A 124 -13.03 16.24 -7.61
C LYS A 124 -12.81 16.69 -6.17
N GLU A 125 -12.74 15.74 -5.25
CA GLU A 125 -12.63 16.00 -3.82
C GLU A 125 -11.15 16.08 -3.40
N PRO A 126 -10.82 16.77 -2.29
CA PRO A 126 -9.45 16.88 -1.78
C PRO A 126 -8.97 15.59 -1.12
N VAL A 127 -9.12 14.45 -1.79
CA VAL A 127 -8.72 13.11 -1.36
C VAL A 127 -7.41 12.71 -2.05
N TRP A 128 -6.47 12.19 -1.26
CA TRP A 128 -5.13 11.81 -1.72
C TRP A 128 -5.09 10.43 -2.37
N SER A 129 -5.70 9.46 -1.72
CA SER A 129 -5.73 8.07 -2.20
C SER A 129 -6.89 7.30 -1.59
N ILE A 130 -7.25 6.21 -2.24
CA ILE A 130 -8.19 5.21 -1.72
C ILE A 130 -7.38 4.03 -1.22
N SER A 131 -7.62 3.59 0.02
CA SER A 131 -7.08 2.37 0.61
C SER A 131 -8.08 1.24 0.43
N GLY A 132 -7.59 0.02 0.21
CA GLY A 132 -8.35 -1.22 0.30
C GLY A 132 -8.12 -1.93 1.63
N TYR A 133 -7.12 -1.52 2.40
CA TYR A 133 -6.82 -2.07 3.70
C TYR A 133 -7.44 -1.26 4.84
N SER A 134 -7.88 -1.97 5.87
CA SER A 134 -8.13 -1.44 7.22
C SER A 134 -7.80 -2.49 8.26
N PHE A 135 -7.52 -2.07 9.50
CA PHE A 135 -7.36 -2.98 10.63
C PHE A 135 -8.50 -2.81 11.63
N PRO A 136 -8.77 -3.84 12.46
CA PRO A 136 -9.79 -3.75 13.49
C PRO A 136 -9.53 -2.59 14.47
N MET A 137 -10.48 -1.66 14.53
CA MET A 137 -10.54 -0.57 15.50
C MET A 137 -11.81 -0.72 16.34
N LYS A 138 -11.75 -0.39 17.63
CA LYS A 138 -12.91 -0.57 18.53
C LYS A 138 -14.07 0.30 18.08
N HIS A 139 -13.80 1.55 17.71
CA HIS A 139 -14.83 2.50 17.28
C HIS A 139 -15.47 2.13 15.93
N LEU A 140 -14.78 1.40 15.04
CA LEU A 140 -15.38 0.94 13.78
C LEU A 140 -16.61 0.04 14.00
N LYS A 141 -16.68 -0.69 15.13
CA LYS A 141 -17.81 -1.60 15.43
C LYS A 141 -19.16 -0.88 15.52
N GLN A 142 -19.16 0.38 15.99
CA GLN A 142 -20.36 1.20 16.14
C GLN A 142 -20.41 2.34 15.13
N TYR A 143 -19.46 2.39 14.21
CA TYR A 143 -19.35 3.47 13.23
C TYR A 143 -20.42 3.33 12.14
N PRO A 144 -21.22 4.38 11.85
CA PRO A 144 -22.40 4.27 10.99
C PRO A 144 -22.11 4.43 9.49
N HIS A 145 -20.84 4.62 9.11
CA HIS A 145 -20.40 4.78 7.72
C HIS A 145 -19.51 3.61 7.28
N ASP A 146 -19.47 3.36 5.97
CA ASP A 146 -18.67 2.29 5.37
C ASP A 146 -17.24 2.69 5.05
N ILE A 147 -16.92 3.97 5.16
CA ILE A 147 -15.60 4.54 4.92
C ILE A 147 -15.25 5.55 6.01
N PHE A 148 -13.97 5.77 6.24
CA PHE A 148 -13.46 6.84 7.09
C PHE A 148 -12.23 7.48 6.47
N TYR A 149 -11.93 8.71 6.90
CA TYR A 149 -10.81 9.50 6.40
C TYR A 149 -9.59 9.28 7.30
N CYS A 150 -8.38 9.31 6.73
CA CYS A 150 -7.15 9.12 7.48
C CYS A 150 -5.99 10.03 6.99
N TYR A 151 -5.12 10.42 7.93
CA TYR A 151 -3.91 11.23 7.69
C TYR A 151 -2.68 10.42 7.22
N ARG A 152 -2.83 9.11 7.01
CA ARG A 152 -1.78 8.23 6.52
C ARG A 152 -2.33 7.48 5.31
N ALA A 153 -1.59 7.49 4.21
CA ALA A 153 -1.88 6.65 3.05
C ALA A 153 -1.42 5.21 3.30
N CYS A 154 -2.14 4.24 2.72
CA CYS A 154 -1.77 2.83 2.78
C CYS A 154 -0.90 2.45 1.59
N SER A 155 0.03 1.51 1.78
CA SER A 155 0.73 0.84 0.68
C SER A 155 0.03 -0.46 0.24
N TRP A 156 -0.83 -1.04 1.08
CA TRP A 156 -1.52 -2.31 0.78
C TRP A 156 -2.83 -2.09 0.05
N GLY A 157 -2.81 -2.32 -1.26
CA GLY A 157 -4.00 -2.29 -2.11
C GLY A 157 -4.58 -0.89 -2.13
N TRP A 158 -4.09 -0.02 -3.01
CA TRP A 158 -4.46 1.40 -3.00
C TRP A 158 -4.71 1.92 -4.40
N ALA A 159 -5.38 3.06 -4.50
CA ALA A 159 -5.65 3.73 -5.76
C ALA A 159 -5.45 5.23 -5.65
N THR A 160 -5.08 5.87 -6.76
CA THR A 160 -4.95 7.34 -6.84
C THR A 160 -5.15 7.83 -8.28
N TRP A 161 -5.11 9.15 -8.44
CA TRP A 161 -5.22 9.86 -9.70
C TRP A 161 -3.89 10.50 -10.10
N LYS A 162 -3.71 10.72 -11.39
CA LYS A 162 -2.49 11.29 -12.00
C LYS A 162 -2.13 12.63 -11.38
N ASP A 163 -3.10 13.51 -11.19
CA ASP A 163 -2.85 14.84 -10.65
C ASP A 163 -2.35 14.80 -9.20
N ARG A 164 -2.86 13.90 -8.34
CA ARG A 164 -2.31 13.64 -6.99
C ARG A 164 -0.90 13.04 -7.06
N TRP A 165 -0.71 12.03 -7.92
CA TRP A 165 0.59 11.37 -8.09
C TRP A 165 1.69 12.33 -8.55
N SER A 166 1.36 13.24 -9.47
CA SER A 166 2.28 14.23 -10.02
C SER A 166 2.72 15.32 -9.02
N MET A 167 2.00 15.47 -7.89
CA MET A 167 2.33 16.44 -6.85
C MET A 167 3.49 16.01 -5.94
N VAL A 168 3.96 14.77 -6.05
CA VAL A 168 4.94 14.20 -5.13
C VAL A 168 6.35 14.64 -5.53
N ASP A 169 7.05 15.27 -4.60
CA ASP A 169 8.50 15.39 -4.66
C ASP A 169 9.15 14.13 -4.10
N TRP A 170 9.56 13.22 -4.98
CA TRP A 170 10.21 11.96 -4.59
C TRP A 170 11.62 12.16 -4.03
N GLU A 171 12.24 13.32 -4.21
CA GLU A 171 13.53 13.67 -3.63
C GLU A 171 13.39 14.32 -2.25
N VAL A 172 12.18 14.75 -1.87
CA VAL A 172 11.88 15.41 -0.59
C VAL A 172 12.84 16.57 -0.31
N LYS A 173 12.92 17.52 -1.25
CA LYS A 173 13.91 18.61 -1.24
C LYS A 173 13.83 19.51 -0.02
N ASP A 174 12.63 19.63 0.56
CA ASP A 174 12.34 20.40 1.77
C ASP A 174 12.62 19.63 3.07
N PHE A 175 13.25 18.45 3.01
CA PHE A 175 13.51 17.63 4.21
C PHE A 175 14.32 18.36 5.29
N ALA A 176 15.32 19.16 4.92
CA ALA A 176 16.15 19.89 5.87
C ALA A 176 15.34 20.95 6.65
N GLU A 177 14.41 21.62 5.99
CA GLU A 177 13.50 22.59 6.60
C GLU A 177 12.51 21.86 7.50
N PHE A 178 11.89 20.79 6.99
CA PHE A 178 10.97 19.94 7.73
C PHE A 178 11.59 19.40 9.04
N ARG A 179 12.84 18.92 9.00
CA ARG A 179 13.53 18.34 10.17
C ARG A 179 13.72 19.36 11.30
N ASN A 180 13.74 20.66 10.98
CA ASN A 180 13.88 21.74 11.94
C ASN A 180 12.54 22.36 12.37
N ASP A 181 11.43 22.01 11.71
CA ASP A 181 10.09 22.51 12.04
C ASP A 181 9.29 21.52 12.89
N ARG A 182 9.20 21.80 14.19
CA ARG A 182 8.45 20.97 15.14
C ARG A 182 6.95 20.93 14.86
N LYS A 183 6.38 21.98 14.28
CA LYS A 183 4.95 22.05 13.96
C LYS A 183 4.65 21.17 12.75
N GLU A 184 5.47 21.23 11.71
CA GLU A 184 5.31 20.36 10.53
C GLU A 184 5.56 18.89 10.89
N MET A 185 6.55 18.59 11.73
CA MET A 185 6.75 17.23 12.25
C MET A 185 5.52 16.74 13.04
N TRP A 186 4.91 17.58 13.87
CA TRP A 186 3.70 17.21 14.60
C TRP A 186 2.52 16.95 13.64
N LYS A 187 2.37 17.80 12.61
CA LYS A 187 1.35 17.66 11.57
C LYS A 187 1.51 16.36 10.78
N PHE A 188 2.73 16.01 10.40
CA PHE A 188 3.04 14.76 9.70
C PHE A 188 2.73 13.53 10.56
N ASN A 189 3.09 13.57 11.84
CA ASN A 189 2.86 12.48 12.77
C ASN A 189 1.39 12.29 13.21
N ARG A 190 0.43 13.05 12.65
CA ARG A 190 -1.01 12.81 12.86
C ARG A 190 -1.43 11.41 12.39
N GLY A 191 -0.75 10.85 11.38
CA GLY A 191 -0.94 9.49 10.88
C GLY A 191 -0.15 8.39 11.62
N GLY A 192 0.56 8.73 12.70
CA GLY A 192 1.42 7.81 13.47
C GLY A 192 2.77 8.45 13.81
N THR A 193 3.28 8.26 15.03
CA THR A 193 4.56 8.88 15.46
C THR A 193 5.82 8.21 14.89
N ASP A 194 5.65 7.13 14.15
CA ASP A 194 6.68 6.42 13.42
C ASP A 194 7.02 7.10 12.08
N LEU A 195 6.15 7.97 11.55
CA LEU A 195 6.31 8.63 10.26
C LEU A 195 7.59 9.48 10.19
N THR A 196 7.83 10.40 11.13
CA THR A 196 9.06 11.21 11.12
C THR A 196 10.32 10.35 11.18
N PRO A 197 10.48 9.39 12.12
CA PRO A 197 11.62 8.48 12.11
C PRO A 197 11.81 7.73 10.78
N MET A 198 10.74 7.20 10.19
CA MET A 198 10.81 6.49 8.89
C MET A 198 11.28 7.42 7.77
N LEU A 199 10.83 8.67 7.75
CA LEU A 199 11.26 9.65 6.75
C LEU A 199 12.74 10.01 6.95
N CYS A 200 13.19 10.19 8.20
CA CYS A 200 14.61 10.41 8.47
C CYS A 200 15.47 9.24 7.99
N GLU A 201 15.07 7.99 8.26
CA GLU A 201 15.78 6.80 7.78
C GLU A 201 15.82 6.73 6.24
N GLN A 202 14.73 7.11 5.58
CA GLN A 202 14.68 7.22 4.12
C GLN A 202 15.69 8.24 3.59
N MET A 203 15.73 9.44 4.17
CA MET A 203 16.62 10.51 3.73
C MET A 203 18.08 10.28 4.10
N GLU A 204 18.35 9.44 5.11
CA GLU A 204 19.69 8.98 5.48
C GLU A 204 20.15 7.76 4.64
N GLY A 205 19.36 7.29 3.67
CA GLY A 205 19.70 6.15 2.81
C GLY A 205 19.63 4.78 3.51
N LYS A 206 19.00 4.70 4.69
CA LYS A 206 18.86 3.47 5.48
C LYS A 206 17.64 2.65 5.11
N ARG A 207 16.80 3.16 4.19
CA ARG A 207 15.53 2.58 3.77
C ARG A 207 15.31 2.85 2.29
N ASP A 208 14.66 1.91 1.62
CA ASP A 208 14.17 2.05 0.25
C ASP A 208 12.64 2.06 0.24
N SER A 209 12.03 3.20 0.59
CA SER A 209 10.59 3.36 0.73
C SER A 209 10.06 4.49 -0.15
N TRP A 210 9.15 4.14 -1.05
CA TRP A 210 8.30 5.10 -1.75
C TRP A 210 7.15 5.58 -0.83
N ALA A 211 6.58 4.68 -0.03
CA ALA A 211 5.37 4.92 0.75
C ALA A 211 5.51 6.04 1.79
N ILE A 212 6.68 6.18 2.44
CA ILE A 212 6.89 7.26 3.41
C ILE A 212 6.96 8.64 2.76
N ARG A 213 7.53 8.72 1.55
CA ARG A 213 7.56 9.94 0.73
C ARG A 213 6.17 10.30 0.22
N TRP A 214 5.38 9.29 -0.15
CA TRP A 214 3.96 9.43 -0.48
C TRP A 214 3.14 10.00 0.68
N CYS A 215 3.32 9.47 1.90
CA CYS A 215 2.68 10.00 3.11
C CYS A 215 3.16 11.42 3.45
N PHE A 216 4.42 11.74 3.18
CA PHE A 216 4.94 13.08 3.43
C PHE A 216 4.28 14.11 2.52
N ALA A 217 4.23 13.84 1.21
CA ALA A 217 3.51 14.68 0.26
C ALA A 217 2.03 14.84 0.63
N GLN A 218 1.36 13.75 1.03
CA GLN A 218 -0.01 13.79 1.56
C GLN A 218 -0.19 14.84 2.67
N SER A 219 0.69 14.80 3.68
CA SER A 219 0.62 15.72 4.81
C SER A 219 0.84 17.17 4.41
N LYS A 220 1.71 17.43 3.42
CA LYS A 220 1.96 18.78 2.89
C LYS A 220 0.77 19.31 2.10
N LYS A 221 0.04 18.44 1.38
CA LYS A 221 -1.17 18.80 0.62
C LYS A 221 -2.44 18.85 1.46
N GLU A 222 -2.40 18.33 2.69
CA GLU A 222 -3.55 18.25 3.60
C GLU A 222 -4.74 17.48 3.02
N MET A 223 -4.45 16.50 2.17
CA MET A 223 -5.46 15.68 1.53
C MET A 223 -5.54 14.33 2.27
N PRO A 224 -6.64 14.02 2.96
CA PRO A 224 -6.81 12.72 3.62
C PRO A 224 -6.95 11.58 2.60
N SER A 225 -6.65 10.35 3.05
CA SER A 225 -6.93 9.12 2.30
C SER A 225 -8.24 8.49 2.81
N ILE A 226 -8.96 7.83 1.91
CA ILE A 226 -10.18 7.09 2.23
C ILE A 226 -9.82 5.66 2.60
N TYR A 227 -10.37 5.18 3.71
CA TYR A 227 -10.22 3.82 4.19
C TYR A 227 -11.59 3.17 4.30
N PRO A 228 -11.74 1.89 3.94
CA PRO A 228 -13.00 1.19 4.15
C PRO A 228 -13.13 0.78 5.61
N LYS A 229 -14.33 0.76 6.17
CA LYS A 229 -14.59 0.22 7.51
C LYS A 229 -14.18 -1.25 7.60
N ASP A 230 -14.54 -2.03 6.60
CA ASP A 230 -14.19 -3.45 6.47
C ASP A 230 -13.10 -3.61 5.42
N SER A 231 -12.01 -4.32 5.76
CA SER A 231 -10.84 -4.42 4.87
C SER A 231 -11.17 -5.21 3.62
N ARG A 232 -10.79 -4.69 2.45
CA ARG A 232 -10.94 -5.36 1.15
C ARG A 232 -9.68 -6.09 0.69
N VAL A 233 -8.59 -5.95 1.45
CA VAL A 233 -7.37 -6.74 1.27
C VAL A 233 -6.87 -7.28 2.61
N VAL A 234 -6.16 -8.40 2.56
CA VAL A 234 -5.37 -8.95 3.67
C VAL A 234 -3.94 -9.13 3.16
N ASN A 235 -2.94 -8.72 3.95
CA ASN A 235 -1.54 -8.96 3.62
C ASN A 235 -1.12 -10.36 4.13
N MET A 236 -0.65 -11.20 3.21
CA MET A 236 -0.20 -12.58 3.46
C MET A 236 1.33 -12.70 3.64
N GLY A 237 2.06 -11.59 3.50
CA GLY A 237 3.52 -11.51 3.55
C GLY A 237 4.13 -11.46 4.95
N PHE A 238 3.32 -11.53 6.01
CA PHE A 238 3.79 -11.62 7.41
C PHE A 238 4.16 -13.03 7.85
N ASP A 239 4.49 -13.92 6.90
CA ASP A 239 5.06 -15.25 7.13
C ASP A 239 6.57 -15.22 7.39
N GLY A 240 7.20 -14.04 7.32
CA GLY A 240 8.64 -13.84 7.49
C GLY A 240 9.46 -13.91 6.19
N SER A 241 8.80 -14.02 5.02
CA SER A 241 9.47 -14.05 3.71
C SER A 241 9.78 -12.67 3.11
N GLY A 242 9.17 -11.60 3.62
CA GLY A 242 9.34 -10.24 3.08
C GLY A 242 10.63 -9.54 3.54
N SER A 243 11.24 -8.73 2.67
CA SER A 243 12.51 -8.03 2.91
C SER A 243 12.51 -7.07 4.12
N HIS A 244 11.33 -6.74 4.64
CA HIS A 244 11.14 -5.85 5.80
C HIS A 244 10.31 -6.46 6.94
N CYS A 245 10.01 -7.77 6.91
CA CYS A 245 9.06 -8.39 7.84
C CYS A 245 9.68 -9.50 8.71
N LEU A 246 9.48 -9.42 10.03
CA LEU A 246 9.50 -10.57 10.94
C LEU A 246 8.06 -11.11 11.06
N ALA A 247 7.88 -12.41 11.30
CA ALA A 247 6.55 -13.00 11.47
C ALA A 247 5.73 -12.26 12.55
N SER A 248 4.52 -11.80 12.22
CA SER A 248 3.69 -10.96 13.10
C SER A 248 2.20 -11.09 12.81
N THR A 249 1.39 -11.25 13.86
CA THR A 249 -0.08 -11.23 13.80
C THR A 249 -0.65 -9.81 13.98
N GLU A 250 0.21 -8.81 14.18
CA GLU A 250 -0.21 -7.43 14.49
C GLU A 250 -1.03 -6.80 13.35
N TYR A 251 -0.93 -7.30 12.13
CA TYR A 251 -1.60 -6.74 10.95
C TYR A 251 -2.74 -7.62 10.42
N GLU A 252 -3.16 -8.62 11.20
CA GLU A 252 -4.34 -9.43 10.87
C GLU A 252 -5.59 -8.55 10.78
N THR A 253 -6.37 -8.79 9.72
CA THR A 253 -7.65 -8.12 9.47
C THR A 253 -8.67 -9.13 8.99
N ILE A 254 -9.95 -8.75 9.05
CA ILE A 254 -11.05 -9.56 8.56
C ILE A 254 -11.41 -9.03 7.18
N LEU A 255 -11.35 -9.92 6.19
CA LEU A 255 -11.68 -9.58 4.81
C LEU A 255 -13.18 -9.35 4.65
N ASN A 256 -13.56 -8.31 3.92
CA ASN A 256 -14.95 -8.03 3.60
C ASN A 256 -15.58 -9.22 2.86
N CYS A 257 -16.69 -9.70 3.39
CA CYS A 257 -17.50 -10.77 2.82
C CYS A 257 -18.94 -10.31 2.52
N ARG A 258 -19.25 -9.02 2.71
CA ARG A 258 -20.57 -8.48 2.41
C ARG A 258 -20.78 -8.34 0.90
N GLU A 259 -22.01 -8.58 0.47
CA GLU A 259 -22.44 -8.42 -0.93
C GLU A 259 -22.99 -7.01 -1.21
N GLU A 260 -23.22 -6.21 -0.17
CA GLU A 260 -23.72 -4.84 -0.26
C GLU A 260 -22.66 -3.89 -0.82
N ASP A 261 -23.11 -2.94 -1.64
CA ASP A 261 -22.24 -1.90 -2.17
C ASP A 261 -21.80 -0.92 -1.08
N CYS A 262 -20.54 -0.52 -1.13
CA CYS A 262 -19.99 0.47 -0.20
C CYS A 262 -20.68 1.81 -0.39
N ARG A 263 -21.20 2.41 0.70
CA ARG A 263 -21.71 3.78 0.65
C ARG A 263 -20.56 4.78 0.74
N PHE A 264 -20.35 5.54 -0.34
CA PHE A 264 -19.40 6.67 -0.37
C PHE A 264 -20.09 7.96 0.03
N GLU A 265 -19.41 8.74 0.88
CA GLU A 265 -19.93 9.97 1.47
C GLU A 265 -18.78 10.97 1.64
N ILE A 266 -19.10 12.26 1.64
CA ILE A 266 -18.14 13.29 2.08
C ILE A 266 -18.23 13.38 3.59
N LEU A 267 -17.16 12.97 4.27
CA LEU A 267 -17.09 12.92 5.73
C LEU A 267 -15.95 13.79 6.24
N ASP A 268 -16.11 14.23 7.49
CA ASP A 268 -15.00 14.76 8.27
C ASP A 268 -14.19 13.63 8.92
N LEU A 269 -12.95 13.96 9.29
CA LEU A 269 -12.11 13.07 10.08
C LEU A 269 -12.73 12.79 11.46
N ASP A 270 -12.98 11.52 11.74
CA ASP A 270 -13.45 11.10 13.05
C ASP A 270 -12.31 11.10 14.09
N LYS A 271 -12.48 11.86 15.17
CA LYS A 271 -11.44 12.04 16.20
C LYS A 271 -11.07 10.75 16.92
N GLN A 272 -12.04 9.85 17.13
CA GLN A 272 -11.83 8.60 17.86
C GLN A 272 -11.09 7.59 16.95
N LEU A 273 -11.51 7.47 15.69
CA LEU A 273 -10.81 6.66 14.70
C LEU A 273 -9.39 7.17 14.48
N MET A 274 -9.18 8.48 14.33
CA MET A 274 -7.83 9.03 14.16
C MET A 274 -6.92 8.80 15.36
N LYS A 275 -7.47 8.82 16.58
CA LYS A 275 -6.72 8.48 17.79
C LYS A 275 -6.28 7.02 17.77
N GLU A 276 -7.21 6.08 17.56
CA GLU A 276 -6.89 4.66 17.50
C GLU A 276 -5.91 4.33 16.36
N PHE A 277 -6.10 4.99 15.23
CA PHE A 277 -5.24 4.81 14.08
C PHE A 277 -3.82 5.27 14.36
N ARG A 278 -3.66 6.48 14.93
CA ARG A 278 -2.37 6.99 15.38
C ARG A 278 -1.75 6.08 16.43
N ASP A 279 -2.51 5.60 17.41
CA ASP A 279 -2.02 4.75 18.50
C ASP A 279 -1.49 3.39 17.97
N LYS A 280 -2.09 2.86 16.90
CA LYS A 280 -1.63 1.62 16.24
C LYS A 280 -0.19 1.73 15.74
N TYR A 281 0.10 2.80 14.99
CA TYR A 281 1.39 3.07 14.37
C TYR A 281 2.35 3.85 15.28
N SER A 282 1.89 4.29 16.46
CA SER A 282 2.76 4.91 17.44
C SER A 282 3.47 3.85 18.29
N ASP A 283 4.78 3.97 18.36
CA ASP A 283 5.62 3.17 19.25
C ASP A 283 5.31 3.56 20.71
N THR A 284 4.34 2.89 21.33
CA THR A 284 4.05 3.10 22.75
C THR A 284 5.27 2.76 23.60
N PHE A 285 5.41 3.40 24.77
CA PHE A 285 6.50 3.11 25.71
C PHE A 285 6.69 1.59 25.94
N TRP A 286 5.57 0.86 26.08
CA TRP A 286 5.56 -0.60 26.23
C TRP A 286 6.04 -1.36 24.99
N LYS A 287 5.70 -0.91 23.77
CA LYS A 287 6.26 -1.49 22.53
C LYS A 287 7.77 -1.27 22.44
N LYS A 288 8.27 -0.09 22.82
CA LYS A 288 9.71 0.21 22.89
C LYS A 288 10.44 -0.67 23.90
N VAL A 289 9.85 -0.89 25.09
CA VAL A 289 10.40 -1.77 26.13
C VAL A 289 10.42 -3.23 25.65
N LYS A 290 9.33 -3.75 25.08
CA LYS A 290 9.28 -5.11 24.52
C LYS A 290 10.28 -5.32 23.38
N ARG A 291 10.45 -4.33 22.50
CA ARG A 291 11.44 -4.38 21.42
C ARG A 291 12.86 -4.43 21.98
N ARG A 292 13.20 -3.59 22.97
CA ARG A 292 14.51 -3.63 23.65
C ARG A 292 14.78 -4.98 24.32
N LEU A 293 13.79 -5.58 24.97
CA LEU A 293 13.92 -6.91 25.58
C LEU A 293 14.16 -8.01 24.52
N LYS A 294 13.47 -7.96 23.36
CA LYS A 294 13.72 -8.89 22.24
C LYS A 294 15.13 -8.72 21.63
N THR A 295 15.62 -7.49 21.47
CA THR A 295 16.96 -7.23 20.92
C THR A 295 18.08 -7.67 21.86
N VAL A 296 17.86 -7.66 23.18
CA VAL A 296 18.83 -8.16 24.18
C VAL A 296 18.84 -9.69 24.23
N GLY A 297 17.70 -10.36 24.01
CA GLY A 297 17.62 -11.82 23.91
C GLY A 297 18.38 -12.41 22.72
N ASN A 298 18.33 -11.75 21.56
CA ASN A 298 19.04 -12.20 20.34
C ASN A 298 20.55 -11.91 20.32
N LYS A 299 21.11 -11.25 21.34
CA LYS A 299 22.56 -11.05 21.50
C LYS A 299 23.21 -12.07 22.46
N ARG A 300 22.45 -13.06 22.93
CA ARG A 300 22.91 -14.09 23.89
C ARG A 300 22.77 -15.54 23.38
N LEU A 301 22.67 -15.74 22.07
CA LEU A 301 22.82 -17.06 21.43
C LEU A 301 23.81 -16.95 20.28
#